data_AF-A0A7Y0WJQ1-F1
#
_entry.id   AF-A0A7Y0WJQ1-F1
#
_cell.length_a   1.000
_cell.length_b   1.000
_cell.length_c   1.000
_cell.angle_alpha   90.00
_cell.angle_beta   90.00
_cell.angle_gamma   90.00
#
_symmetry.space_group_name_H-M   'P 1'
#
loop_
_entity.id
_entity.type
_entity.pdbx_description
1 polymer ?
#
loop_
_entity_poly.entity_id
_entity_poly.type
_entity_poly.pdbx_seq_one_letter_code
_entity_poly.pdbx_strand_id
1 'polypeptide(L)'
;MKSALFIALLMASMCASAKSAESGTSEAAGALAKDYMATRFILVGTPKIDGDHALVTAKMLGQECQLNMVRIGKESGNEHGWQIFGQVCGPIPGTDSGKWITDEQGKPQYVQP
;
A
#
# COMPACT_ATOMS: atom_id res chain seq x y z
N MET A 1 40.68 -41.38 -10.85
CA MET A 1 40.99 -40.36 -9.82
C MET A 1 40.76 -38.95 -10.40
N LYS A 2 39.52 -38.50 -10.61
CA LYS A 2 39.19 -37.19 -11.23
C LYS A 2 37.75 -36.74 -10.89
N SER A 3 37.28 -36.89 -9.65
CA SER A 3 35.88 -36.51 -9.33
C SER A 3 35.65 -35.97 -7.92
N ALA A 4 36.68 -35.44 -7.26
CA ALA A 4 36.53 -34.84 -5.93
C ALA A 4 36.79 -33.33 -5.89
N LEU A 5 37.31 -32.73 -6.97
CA LEU A 5 37.78 -31.34 -6.95
C LEU A 5 36.75 -30.28 -7.41
N PHE A 6 35.60 -30.68 -7.96
CA PHE A 6 34.61 -29.73 -8.48
C PHE A 6 33.48 -29.38 -7.51
N ILE A 7 33.28 -30.13 -6.43
CA ILE A 7 32.15 -29.91 -5.50
C ILE A 7 32.49 -28.85 -4.43
N ALA A 8 33.76 -28.58 -4.17
CA ALA A 8 34.16 -27.59 -3.17
C ALA A 8 34.00 -26.12 -3.63
N LEU A 9 33.80 -25.86 -4.93
CA LEU A 9 33.74 -24.49 -5.46
C LEU A 9 32.33 -23.86 -5.45
N LEU A 10 31.28 -24.65 -5.22
CA LEU A 10 29.89 -24.19 -5.30
C LEU A 10 29.32 -23.62 -3.99
N MET A 11 30.03 -23.75 -2.87
CA MET A 11 29.57 -23.29 -1.54
C MET A 11 30.12 -21.93 -1.11
N ALA A 12 30.99 -21.28 -1.90
CA ALA A 12 31.65 -20.05 -1.48
C ALA A 12 30.90 -18.74 -1.83
N SER A 13 29.75 -18.80 -2.52
CA SER A 13 29.16 -17.60 -3.15
C SER A 13 27.87 -17.07 -2.53
N MET A 14 27.50 -17.46 -1.31
CA MET A 14 26.28 -16.97 -0.64
C MET A 14 26.51 -16.18 0.64
N CYS A 15 27.73 -15.69 0.88
CA CYS A 15 27.94 -14.57 1.79
C CYS A 15 27.87 -13.25 1.01
N ALA A 16 26.76 -13.01 0.31
CA ALA A 16 26.36 -11.65 0.00
C ALA A 16 25.97 -11.03 1.34
N SER A 17 26.98 -10.56 2.08
CA SER A 17 26.79 -9.77 3.28
C SER A 17 25.82 -8.67 2.90
N ALA A 18 24.60 -8.71 3.43
CA ALA A 18 23.66 -7.62 3.33
C ALA A 18 24.36 -6.45 4.00
N LYS A 19 25.10 -5.68 3.19
CA LYS A 19 25.93 -4.59 3.65
C LYS A 19 24.94 -3.57 4.16
N SER A 20 24.67 -3.63 5.46
CA SER A 20 23.90 -2.65 6.20
C SER A 20 24.35 -1.29 5.69
N ALA A 21 23.44 -0.55 5.07
CA ALA A 21 23.78 0.72 4.48
C ALA A 21 24.44 1.59 5.56
N GLU A 22 25.61 2.14 5.24
CA GLU A 22 26.37 2.92 6.21
C GLU A 22 25.57 4.16 6.60
N SER A 23 25.52 4.45 7.90
CA SER A 23 24.72 5.57 8.43
C SER A 23 25.09 6.89 7.74
N GLY A 24 24.08 7.67 7.35
CA GLY A 24 24.27 8.96 6.69
C GLY A 24 24.56 8.90 5.17
N THR A 25 24.65 7.72 4.58
CA THR A 25 24.80 7.56 3.11
C THR A 25 23.48 7.68 2.37
N SER A 26 23.56 7.92 1.05
CA SER A 26 22.38 7.96 0.17
C SER A 26 21.60 6.65 0.15
N GLU A 27 22.31 5.53 0.28
CA GLU A 27 21.79 4.17 0.34
C GLU A 27 21.03 3.95 1.66
N ALA A 28 21.55 4.45 2.79
CA ALA A 28 20.86 4.38 4.07
C ALA A 28 19.61 5.26 4.10
N ALA A 29 19.66 6.45 3.47
CA ALA A 29 18.49 7.30 3.30
C ALA A 29 17.42 6.64 2.42
N GLY A 30 17.81 6.01 1.31
CA GLY A 30 16.90 5.27 0.43
C GLY A 30 16.27 4.05 1.10
N ALA A 31 17.06 3.29 1.87
CA ALA A 31 16.57 2.17 2.66
C ALA A 31 15.56 2.61 3.74
N LEU A 32 15.91 3.66 4.51
CA LEU A 32 15.01 4.22 5.52
C LEU A 32 13.72 4.77 4.90
N ALA A 33 13.81 5.49 3.77
CA ALA A 33 12.64 6.00 3.07
C ALA A 33 11.74 4.86 2.57
N LYS A 34 12.32 3.79 2.02
CA LYS A 34 11.58 2.60 1.60
C LYS A 34 10.85 1.94 2.77
N ASP A 35 11.54 1.74 3.89
CA ASP A 35 10.96 1.12 5.09
C ASP A 35 9.88 2.01 5.70
N TYR A 36 10.12 3.31 5.78
CA TYR A 36 9.15 4.30 6.26
C TYR A 36 7.89 4.30 5.38
N MET A 37 8.05 4.34 4.06
CA MET A 37 6.92 4.37 3.12
C MET A 37 6.13 3.05 3.11
N ALA A 38 6.77 1.90 3.33
CA ALA A 38 6.09 0.61 3.45
C ALA A 38 5.08 0.58 4.61
N THR A 39 5.34 1.32 5.70
CA THR A 39 4.42 1.41 6.85
C THR A 39 3.27 2.40 6.69
N ARG A 40 3.35 3.32 5.71
CA ARG A 40 2.39 4.42 5.50
C ARG A 40 1.40 4.16 4.37
N PHE A 41 1.53 3.01 3.72
CA PHE A 41 0.94 2.77 2.41
C PHE A 41 -0.58 2.58 2.44
N ILE A 42 -1.18 2.27 3.59
CA ILE A 42 -2.62 2.09 3.74
C ILE A 42 -3.10 2.92 4.93
N LEU A 43 -3.84 4.00 4.65
CA LEU A 43 -4.58 4.74 5.66
C LEU A 43 -6.03 4.28 5.63
N VAL A 44 -6.47 3.57 6.67
CA VAL A 44 -7.86 3.13 6.80
C VAL A 44 -8.64 4.20 7.57
N GLY A 45 -9.66 4.76 6.93
CA GLY A 45 -10.59 5.70 7.54
C GLY A 45 -11.55 5.03 8.51
N THR A 46 -12.26 5.83 9.31
CA THR A 46 -13.27 5.33 10.24
C THR A 46 -14.38 4.59 9.49
N PRO A 47 -14.69 3.32 9.86
CA PRO A 47 -15.78 2.57 9.25
C PRO A 47 -17.15 3.24 9.48
N LYS A 48 -18.00 3.21 8.46
CA LYS A 48 -19.43 3.53 8.57
C LYS A 48 -20.22 2.23 8.60
N ILE A 49 -21.02 2.00 9.63
CA ILE A 49 -21.80 0.77 9.83
C ILE A 49 -23.29 1.09 9.65
N ASP A 50 -23.99 0.26 8.88
CA ASP A 50 -25.44 0.28 8.74
C ASP A 50 -25.99 -1.16 8.80
N GLY A 51 -26.49 -1.55 9.98
CA GLY A 51 -26.93 -2.92 10.26
C GLY A 51 -25.85 -3.98 10.04
N ASP A 52 -26.06 -4.80 9.01
CA ASP A 52 -25.14 -5.86 8.58
C ASP A 52 -24.20 -5.45 7.45
N HIS A 53 -24.23 -4.17 7.06
CA HIS A 53 -23.33 -3.60 6.06
C HIS A 53 -22.31 -2.66 6.70
N ALA A 54 -21.11 -2.62 6.12
CA ALA A 54 -20.09 -1.65 6.48
C ALA A 54 -19.43 -1.06 5.22
N LEU A 55 -19.14 0.23 5.28
CA LEU A 55 -18.35 0.94 4.29
C LEU A 55 -17.06 1.43 4.95
N VAL A 56 -15.92 1.04 4.39
CA VAL A 56 -14.60 1.48 4.86
C VAL A 56 -13.85 2.15 3.72
N THR A 57 -13.41 3.39 3.95
CA THR A 57 -12.52 4.07 3.02
C THR A 57 -11.07 3.75 3.37
N ALA A 58 -10.26 3.37 2.39
CA ALA A 58 -8.82 3.15 2.55
C ALA A 58 -8.05 3.95 1.50
N LYS A 59 -6.96 4.62 1.88
CA LYS A 59 -6.07 5.32 0.94
C LYS A 59 -4.81 4.50 0.74
N MET A 60 -4.50 4.17 -0.51
CA MET A 60 -3.33 3.41 -0.91
C MET A 60 -2.80 3.92 -2.25
N LEU A 61 -1.49 4.11 -2.39
CA LEU A 61 -0.86 4.46 -3.68
C LEU A 61 -1.42 5.70 -4.40
N GLY A 62 -1.89 6.71 -3.66
CA GLY A 62 -2.52 7.88 -4.28
C GLY A 62 -3.95 7.63 -4.78
N GLN A 63 -4.53 6.47 -4.44
CA GLN A 63 -5.91 6.11 -4.69
C GLN A 63 -6.70 6.07 -3.39
N GLU A 64 -7.97 6.42 -3.46
CA GLU A 64 -8.95 6.19 -2.41
C GLU A 64 -9.86 5.04 -2.84
N CYS A 65 -9.94 4.01 -2.00
CA CYS A 65 -10.78 2.84 -2.19
C CYS A 65 -11.91 2.82 -1.18
N GLN A 66 -13.14 2.61 -1.65
CA GLN A 66 -14.30 2.31 -0.83
C GLN A 66 -14.53 0.80 -0.82
N LEU A 67 -14.43 0.20 0.36
CA LEU A 67 -14.63 -1.22 0.61
C LEU A 67 -16.04 -1.43 1.19
N ASN A 68 -16.86 -2.18 0.48
CA ASN A 68 -18.19 -2.58 0.91
C ASN A 68 -18.11 -3.97 1.56
N MET A 69 -18.61 -4.08 2.78
CA MET A 69 -18.53 -5.29 3.58
C MET A 69 -19.90 -5.71 4.09
N VAL A 70 -20.07 -7.01 4.32
CA VAL A 70 -21.26 -7.61 4.91
C VAL A 70 -20.86 -8.46 6.10
N ARG A 71 -21.69 -8.46 7.16
CA ARG A 71 -21.51 -9.31 8.34
C ARG A 71 -21.83 -10.75 7.96
N ILE A 72 -20.90 -11.66 8.23
CA ILE A 72 -21.11 -13.10 7.97
C ILE A 72 -20.89 -13.98 9.21
N GLY A 73 -20.70 -13.36 10.38
CA GLY A 73 -20.39 -14.07 11.63
C GLY A 73 -18.94 -14.58 11.67
N LYS A 74 -18.51 -15.09 12.83
CA LYS A 74 -17.13 -15.61 13.03
C LYS A 74 -16.97 -17.09 12.64
N GLU A 75 -17.93 -17.58 11.88
CA GLU A 75 -18.00 -18.98 11.49
C GLU A 75 -17.00 -19.23 10.35
N SER A 76 -16.57 -20.48 10.16
CA SER A 76 -15.63 -20.84 9.07
C SER A 76 -14.24 -20.15 9.12
N GLY A 77 -13.73 -19.81 10.30
CA GLY A 77 -12.36 -19.28 10.46
C GLY A 77 -12.20 -17.80 10.10
N ASN A 78 -13.30 -17.08 9.88
CA ASN A 78 -13.26 -15.62 9.73
C ASN A 78 -13.23 -14.94 11.12
N GLU A 79 -12.04 -14.66 11.63
CA GLU A 79 -11.87 -14.03 12.95
C GLU A 79 -12.43 -12.60 13.04
N HIS A 80 -12.59 -11.93 11.89
CA HIS A 80 -13.06 -10.54 11.81
C HIS A 80 -14.58 -10.43 11.79
N GLY A 81 -15.31 -11.47 11.38
CA GLY A 81 -16.78 -11.49 11.31
C GLY A 81 -17.40 -10.70 10.15
N TRP A 82 -16.57 -10.20 9.24
CA TRP A 82 -16.94 -9.38 8.08
C TRP A 82 -16.33 -9.95 6.80
N GLN A 83 -17.03 -9.80 5.68
CA GLN A 83 -16.54 -10.16 4.36
C GLN A 83 -16.64 -8.95 3.43
N ILE A 84 -15.56 -8.66 2.71
CA ILE A 84 -15.59 -7.66 1.63
C ILE A 84 -16.33 -8.29 0.44
N PHE A 85 -17.41 -7.65 -0.02
CA PHE A 85 -18.18 -8.11 -1.18
C PHE A 85 -18.04 -7.18 -2.39
N GLY A 86 -17.49 -5.97 -2.21
CA GLY A 86 -17.25 -5.05 -3.30
C GLY A 86 -16.19 -4.01 -2.96
N GLN A 87 -15.46 -3.57 -3.98
CA GLN A 87 -14.49 -2.48 -3.87
C GLN A 87 -14.60 -1.54 -5.08
N VAL A 88 -14.49 -0.25 -4.82
CA VAL A 88 -14.37 0.79 -5.85
C VAL A 88 -13.19 1.67 -5.48
N CYS A 89 -12.21 1.79 -6.39
CA CYS A 89 -11.04 2.63 -6.19
C CYS A 89 -11.00 3.73 -7.25
N GLY A 90 -10.65 4.94 -6.83
CA GLY A 90 -10.45 6.08 -7.71
C GLY A 90 -9.26 6.92 -7.26
N PRO A 91 -8.91 7.98 -8.00
CA PRO A 91 -7.96 8.99 -7.53
C PRO A 91 -8.35 9.48 -6.14
N ILE A 92 -7.38 9.80 -5.27
CA ILE A 92 -7.71 10.51 -4.02
C ILE A 92 -8.24 11.89 -4.46
N PRO A 93 -9.48 12.25 -4.10
CA PRO A 93 -10.02 13.55 -4.46
C PRO A 93 -9.14 14.63 -3.84
N GLY A 94 -8.53 15.48 -4.67
CA GLY A 94 -7.79 16.66 -4.19
C GLY A 94 -8.70 17.58 -3.37
N THR A 95 -8.15 18.49 -2.56
CA THR A 95 -8.95 19.47 -1.81
C THR A 95 -9.84 20.35 -2.69
N ASP A 96 -9.50 20.43 -3.97
CA ASP A 96 -10.22 21.17 -5.00
C ASP A 96 -10.97 20.28 -6.00
N SER A 97 -10.91 18.96 -5.82
CA SER A 97 -11.70 18.02 -6.62
C SER A 97 -13.20 18.26 -6.41
N GLY A 98 -13.98 18.14 -7.49
CA GLY A 98 -15.40 18.48 -7.48
C GLY A 98 -15.69 19.98 -7.35
N LYS A 99 -14.67 20.85 -7.46
CA LYS A 99 -14.82 22.31 -7.48
C LYS A 99 -14.35 22.89 -8.80
N TRP A 100 -14.86 24.09 -9.09
CA TRP A 100 -14.34 24.94 -10.16
C TRP A 100 -13.14 25.73 -9.63
N ILE A 101 -12.00 25.59 -10.28
CA ILE A 101 -10.80 26.40 -10.04
C ILE A 101 -10.57 27.35 -11.22
N THR A 102 -9.73 28.36 -11.04
CA THR A 102 -9.25 29.22 -12.14
C THR A 102 -7.81 28.84 -12.45
N ASP A 103 -7.50 28.52 -13.71
CA ASP A 103 -6.13 28.20 -14.13
C ASP A 103 -5.22 29.44 -14.17
N GLU A 104 -3.92 29.22 -14.43
CA GLU A 104 -2.92 30.29 -14.49
C GLU A 104 -3.20 31.32 -15.60
N GLN A 105 -4.08 30.98 -16.55
CA GLN A 105 -4.51 31.82 -17.65
C GLN A 105 -5.87 32.51 -17.36
N GLY A 106 -6.40 32.38 -16.15
CA GLY A 106 -7.64 33.02 -15.73
C GLY A 106 -8.91 32.29 -16.18
N LYS A 107 -8.83 31.03 -16.65
CA LYS A 107 -10.00 30.29 -17.16
C LYS A 107 -10.56 29.32 -16.11
N PRO A 108 -11.89 29.19 -16.02
CA PRO A 108 -12.52 28.23 -15.14
C PRO A 108 -12.27 26.79 -15.62
N GLN A 109 -11.76 25.94 -14.74
CA GLN A 109 -11.59 24.50 -14.95
C GLN A 109 -12.30 23.71 -13.85
N TYR A 110 -13.01 22.65 -14.24
CA TYR A 110 -13.60 21.70 -13.30
C TYR A 110 -12.60 20.59 -13.00
N VAL A 111 -12.22 20.45 -11.73
CA VAL A 111 -11.29 19.39 -11.30
C VAL A 111 -12.09 18.11 -11.12
N GLN A 112 -11.78 17.09 -11.94
CA GLN A 112 -12.46 15.80 -11.83
C GLN A 112 -12.22 15.18 -10.43
N PRO A 113 -13.25 14.52 -9.85
CA PRO A 113 -13.12 13.77 -8.60
C PRO A 113 -11.99 12.75 -8.61
#